data_AF-A0A4Q5UX58-F1
#
_entry.id   AF-A0A4Q5UX58-F1
#
_cell.length_a   1.000
_cell.length_b   1.000
_cell.length_c   1.000
_cell.angle_alpha   90.00
_cell.angle_beta   90.00
_cell.angle_gamma   90.00
#
_symmetry.space_group_name_H-M   'P 1'
#
loop_
_entity.id
_entity.type
_entity.pdbx_description
1 polymer ?
#
loop_
_entity_poly.entity_id
_entity_poly.type
_entity_poly.pdbx_seq_one_letter_code
_entity_poly.pdbx_strand_id
1 'polypeptide(L)'
;MNVFQKISILFFVLFTVAFSASAQQLIVTADSTVKKKKKAKVVYDSTYNPNVAVRRSLILPGWGQITNKKYWKAPIVWGALGTTTVIFFRNLSQYRDAKQAYIFASDTILNNDQFIKEPYYS
;
A
#
# COMPACT_ATOMS: atom_id res chain seq x y z
N MET A 1 21.20 19.27 17.26
CA MET A 1 20.67 18.18 16.39
C MET A 1 21.73 17.11 16.26
N ASN A 2 21.45 15.92 16.79
CA ASN A 2 22.43 14.83 16.88
C ASN A 2 22.72 14.25 15.49
N VAL A 3 23.90 13.63 15.31
CA VAL A 3 24.31 13.02 14.03
C VAL A 3 23.25 12.02 13.53
N PHE A 4 22.66 11.26 14.44
CA PHE A 4 21.56 10.33 14.14
C PHE A 4 20.32 11.03 13.57
N GLN A 5 19.95 12.20 14.09
CA GLN A 5 18.81 12.98 13.62
C GLN A 5 19.07 13.56 12.22
N LYS A 6 20.31 13.95 11.92
CA LYS A 6 20.71 14.40 10.56
C LYS A 6 20.64 13.26 9.54
N ILE A 7 21.09 12.06 9.92
CA ILE A 7 21.03 10.86 9.07
C ILE A 7 19.57 10.47 8.78
N SER A 8 18.71 10.51 9.80
CA SER A 8 17.28 10.21 9.64
C SER A 8 16.58 11.22 8.71
N ILE A 9 16.85 12.51 8.87
CA ILE A 9 16.32 13.56 7.98
C ILE A 9 16.82 13.38 6.55
N LEU A 10 18.11 13.07 6.37
CA LEU A 10 18.69 12.82 5.04
C LEU A 10 18.02 11.62 4.35
N PHE A 11 17.78 10.54 5.10
CA PHE A 11 17.10 9.35 4.58
C PHE A 11 15.65 9.65 4.19
N PHE A 12 14.95 10.46 4.98
CA PHE A 12 13.58 10.90 4.68
C PHE A 12 13.51 11.81 3.44
N VAL A 13 14.46 12.72 3.27
CA VAL A 13 14.56 13.56 2.06
C VAL A 13 14.90 12.73 0.82
N LEU A 14 15.81 11.76 0.93
CA LEU A 14 16.13 10.84 -0.17
C LEU A 14 14.92 9.97 -0.56
N PHE A 15 14.16 9.49 0.43
CA PHE A 15 12.97 8.68 0.20
C PHE A 15 11.85 9.47 -0.48
N THR A 16 11.61 10.72 -0.10
CA THR A 16 10.57 11.58 -0.71
C THR A 16 10.90 11.97 -2.16
N VAL A 17 12.18 12.20 -2.48
CA VAL A 17 12.62 12.45 -3.86
C VAL A 17 12.50 11.19 -4.72
N ALA A 18 12.86 10.01 -4.19
CA ALA A 18 12.73 8.74 -4.89
C ALA A 18 11.26 8.34 -5.12
N PHE A 19 10.37 8.62 -4.17
CA PHE A 19 8.93 8.37 -4.30
C PHE A 19 8.31 9.22 -5.41
N SER A 20 8.66 10.51 -5.49
CA SER A 20 8.19 11.40 -6.57
C SER A 20 8.67 10.97 -7.96
N ALA A 21 9.88 10.40 -8.07
CA ALA A 21 10.39 9.86 -9.34
C ALA A 21 9.65 8.60 -9.80
N SER A 22 9.08 7.82 -8.87
CA SER A 22 8.31 6.60 -9.18
C SER A 22 6.84 6.86 -9.56
N ALA A 23 6.37 8.09 -9.39
CA ALA A 23 4.99 8.54 -9.69
C ALA A 23 4.80 9.06 -11.13
N GLN A 24 5.79 8.93 -12.01
CA GLN A 24 5.65 9.28 -13.42
C GLN A 24 4.84 8.18 -14.16
N GLN A 25 3.53 8.38 -14.23
CA GLN A 25 2.73 7.83 -15.32
C GLN A 25 3.19 8.47 -16.64
N LEU A 26 3.11 7.70 -17.73
CA LEU A 26 3.34 8.17 -19.10
C LEU A 26 2.65 9.51 -19.32
N ILE A 27 3.44 10.49 -19.76
CA ILE A 27 2.98 11.84 -20.04
C ILE A 27 1.97 11.78 -21.20
N VAL A 28 0.68 12.00 -20.92
CA VAL A 28 -0.18 12.70 -21.89
C VAL A 28 0.07 14.17 -21.64
N THR A 29 1.07 14.70 -22.34
CA THR A 29 1.43 16.11 -22.30
C THR A 29 0.27 16.90 -22.91
N ALA A 30 -0.65 17.39 -22.08
CA ALA A 30 -1.38 18.60 -22.40
C ALA A 30 -0.44 19.79 -22.10
N ASP A 31 0.57 19.97 -22.93
CA ASP A 31 1.36 21.21 -22.96
C ASP A 31 1.02 21.95 -24.24
N SER A 32 0.44 23.12 -24.06
CA SER A 32 0.05 24.06 -25.11
C SER A 32 1.28 24.77 -25.65
N THR A 33 2.15 24.06 -26.38
CA THR A 33 3.05 24.71 -27.36
C THR A 33 3.14 23.87 -28.64
N VAL A 34 2.56 24.45 -29.69
CA VAL A 34 2.41 23.90 -31.02
C VAL A 34 3.77 23.63 -31.67
N LYS A 35 4.16 22.36 -31.81
CA LYS A 35 4.91 21.88 -32.98
C LYS A 35 4.35 20.54 -33.44
N LYS A 36 3.57 20.58 -34.54
CA LYS A 36 3.07 19.39 -35.25
C LYS A 36 4.24 18.48 -35.66
N LYS A 37 4.55 17.46 -34.85
CA LYS A 37 5.33 16.31 -35.32
C LYS A 37 4.37 15.35 -36.01
N LYS A 38 4.59 15.13 -37.30
CA LYS A 38 3.83 14.20 -38.15
C LYS A 38 3.67 12.87 -37.42
N LYS A 39 2.44 12.37 -37.29
CA LYS A 39 2.17 11.08 -36.68
C LYS A 39 2.93 10.01 -37.46
N ALA A 40 4.02 9.50 -36.86
CA ALA A 40 4.64 8.28 -37.32
C ALA A 40 3.57 7.19 -37.27
N LYS A 41 3.39 6.48 -38.38
CA LYS A 41 2.46 5.36 -38.49
C LYS A 41 2.89 4.32 -37.45
N VAL A 42 2.18 4.27 -36.32
CA VAL A 42 2.41 3.24 -35.30
C VAL A 42 1.98 1.93 -35.94
N VAL A 43 2.96 1.13 -36.34
CA VAL A 43 2.73 -0.27 -36.69
C VAL A 43 2.33 -0.94 -35.39
N TYR A 44 1.03 -1.16 -35.21
CA TYR A 44 0.53 -1.97 -34.10
C TYR A 44 0.96 -3.41 -34.38
N ASP A 45 2.01 -3.86 -33.70
CA ASP A 45 2.23 -5.29 -33.50
C ASP A 45 0.99 -5.84 -32.79
N SER A 46 0.21 -6.68 -33.48
CA SER A 46 -1.08 -7.20 -32.98
C SER A 46 -0.92 -8.11 -31.75
N THR A 47 0.32 -8.39 -31.34
CA THR A 47 0.66 -9.28 -30.22
C THR A 47 0.39 -8.65 -28.84
N TYR A 48 0.35 -7.32 -28.70
CA TYR A 48 0.14 -6.65 -27.41
C TYR A 48 -1.19 -5.90 -27.36
N ASN A 49 -2.18 -6.48 -26.67
CA ASN A 49 -3.47 -5.83 -26.46
C ASN A 49 -3.46 -5.00 -25.15
N PRO A 50 -3.40 -3.65 -25.22
CA PRO A 50 -3.33 -2.78 -24.04
C PRO A 50 -4.58 -2.87 -23.17
N ASN A 51 -5.75 -3.21 -23.73
CA ASN A 51 -6.98 -3.36 -22.96
C ASN A 51 -6.92 -4.54 -21.99
N VAL A 52 -6.15 -5.58 -22.32
CA VAL A 52 -5.93 -6.73 -21.43
C VAL A 52 -5.07 -6.34 -20.23
N ALA A 53 -4.04 -5.50 -20.44
CA ALA A 53 -3.20 -5.00 -19.35
C ALA A 53 -4.00 -4.09 -18.38
N VAL A 54 -4.87 -3.24 -18.91
CA VAL A 54 -5.75 -2.36 -18.09
C VAL A 54 -6.73 -3.17 -17.27
N ARG A 55 -7.47 -4.12 -17.88
CA ARG A 55 -8.44 -4.97 -17.17
C ARG A 55 -7.77 -5.77 -16.06
N ARG A 56 -6.58 -6.30 -16.30
CA ARG A 56 -5.83 -7.05 -15.29
C ARG A 56 -5.35 -6.15 -14.14
N SER A 57 -4.97 -4.89 -14.43
CA SER A 57 -4.59 -3.88 -13.42
C SER A 57 -5.73 -3.46 -12.51
N LEU A 58 -6.98 -3.60 -12.96
CA LEU A 58 -8.18 -3.30 -12.17
C LEU A 58 -8.46 -4.36 -11.10
N ILE A 59 -8.05 -5.61 -11.34
CA ILE A 59 -8.34 -6.73 -10.42
C ILE A 59 -7.39 -6.69 -9.23
N LEU A 60 -6.10 -6.44 -9.49
CA LEU A 60 -5.09 -6.35 -8.45
C LEU A 60 -4.19 -5.13 -8.70
N PRO A 61 -3.98 -4.28 -7.68
CA PRO A 61 -3.09 -3.14 -7.81
C PRO A 61 -1.69 -3.64 -8.19
N GLY A 62 -1.16 -3.15 -9.32
CA GLY A 62 0.17 -3.51 -9.83
C GLY A 62 0.21 -4.61 -10.90
N TRP A 63 -0.90 -5.26 -11.23
CA TRP A 63 -0.90 -6.34 -12.24
C TRP A 63 -0.59 -5.84 -13.67
N GLY A 64 -0.81 -4.56 -13.97
CA GLY A 64 -0.37 -3.96 -15.24
C GLY A 64 1.13 -3.82 -15.39
N GLN A 65 1.89 -3.82 -14.28
CA GLN A 65 3.36 -3.78 -14.33
C GLN A 65 3.97 -5.17 -14.57
N ILE A 66 3.20 -6.24 -14.35
CA ILE A 66 3.58 -7.64 -14.54
C ILE A 66 3.68 -7.98 -16.04
N THR A 67 2.83 -7.40 -16.89
CA THR A 67 2.85 -7.66 -18.34
C THR A 67 4.13 -7.16 -19.02
N ASN A 68 4.91 -6.30 -18.37
CA ASN A 68 6.18 -5.75 -18.88
C ASN A 68 7.42 -6.41 -18.21
N LYS A 69 7.30 -7.66 -17.75
CA LYS A 69 8.36 -8.46 -17.09
C LYS A 69 8.94 -7.89 -15.79
N LYS A 70 8.37 -6.83 -15.20
CA LYS A 70 8.86 -6.19 -13.96
C LYS A 70 8.23 -6.81 -12.70
N TYR A 71 8.34 -8.13 -12.55
CA TYR A 71 7.73 -8.90 -11.45
C TYR A 71 8.35 -8.63 -10.07
N TRP A 72 9.58 -8.12 -10.02
CA TRP A 72 10.33 -7.93 -8.77
C TRP A 72 9.66 -6.94 -7.78
N LYS A 73 8.76 -6.08 -8.27
CA LYS A 73 8.01 -5.14 -7.42
C LYS A 73 6.79 -5.77 -6.73
N ALA A 74 6.28 -6.90 -7.25
CA ALA A 74 5.08 -7.54 -6.70
C ALA A 74 5.28 -8.06 -5.27
N PRO A 75 6.42 -8.71 -4.91
CA PRO A 75 6.65 -9.13 -3.52
C PRO A 75 6.68 -7.97 -2.52
N ILE A 76 7.16 -6.79 -2.93
CA ILE A 76 7.21 -5.61 -2.05
C ILE A 76 5.78 -5.10 -1.79
N VAL A 77 4.98 -4.95 -2.84
CA VAL A 77 3.59 -4.47 -2.72
C VAL A 77 2.74 -5.46 -1.93
N TRP A 78 2.84 -6.75 -2.25
CA TRP A 78 2.10 -7.80 -1.55
C TRP A 78 2.60 -8.01 -0.13
N GLY A 79 3.90 -7.85 0.12
CA GLY A 79 4.48 -7.88 1.47
C GLY A 79 3.96 -6.72 2.33
N ALA A 80 3.90 -5.51 1.78
CA ALA A 80 3.33 -4.35 2.47
C ALA A 80 1.84 -4.56 2.76
N LEU A 81 1.04 -4.93 1.75
CA LEU A 81 -0.39 -5.20 1.92
C LEU A 81 -0.65 -6.32 2.92
N GLY A 82 0.09 -7.44 2.84
CA GLY A 82 -0.04 -8.56 3.75
C GLY A 82 0.32 -8.18 5.18
N THR A 83 1.43 -7.48 5.38
CA THR A 83 1.88 -7.02 6.70
C THR A 83 0.86 -6.07 7.33
N THR A 84 0.41 -5.06 6.59
CA THR A 84 -0.63 -4.13 7.07
C THR A 84 -1.92 -4.86 7.43
N THR A 85 -2.33 -5.81 6.60
CA THR A 85 -3.55 -6.61 6.83
C THR A 85 -3.45 -7.42 8.13
N VAL A 86 -2.36 -8.16 8.33
CA VAL A 86 -2.14 -8.96 9.55
C VAL A 86 -2.11 -8.07 10.79
N ILE A 87 -1.38 -6.96 10.75
CA ILE A 87 -1.31 -6.01 11.87
C ILE A 87 -2.70 -5.43 12.16
N PHE A 88 -3.44 -5.02 11.14
CA PHE A 88 -4.78 -4.47 11.28
C PHE A 88 -5.73 -5.44 11.99
N PHE A 89 -5.79 -6.71 11.54
CA PHE A 89 -6.64 -7.71 12.18
C PHE A 89 -6.24 -8.00 13.62
N ARG A 90 -4.93 -8.05 13.92
CA ARG A 90 -4.44 -8.23 15.30
C ARG A 90 -4.87 -7.08 16.19
N ASN A 91 -4.71 -5.84 15.75
CA ASN A 91 -5.14 -4.65 16.50
C ASN A 91 -6.66 -4.64 16.69
N LEU A 92 -7.42 -5.02 15.67
CA LEU A 92 -8.88 -5.08 15.75
C LEU A 92 -9.34 -6.14 16.77
N SER A 93 -8.72 -7.32 16.80
CA SER A 93 -9.02 -8.34 17.81
C SER A 93 -8.70 -7.83 19.21
N GLN A 94 -7.50 -7.29 19.40
CA GLN A 94 -7.06 -6.74 20.70
C GLN A 94 -8.01 -5.64 21.19
N TYR A 95 -8.44 -4.74 20.32
CA TYR A 95 -9.42 -3.71 20.69
C TYR A 95 -10.75 -4.33 21.15
N ARG A 96 -11.24 -5.36 20.46
CA ARG A 96 -12.49 -6.05 20.82
C ARG A 96 -12.38 -6.78 22.14
N ASP A 97 -11.29 -7.52 22.34
CA ASP A 97 -11.03 -8.25 23.59
C ASP A 97 -10.88 -7.26 24.77
N ALA A 98 -10.14 -6.15 24.59
CA ALA A 98 -9.99 -5.10 25.61
C ALA A 98 -11.34 -4.43 25.95
N LYS A 99 -12.15 -4.13 24.94
CA LYS A 99 -13.49 -3.55 25.13
C LYS A 99 -14.40 -4.50 25.89
N GLN A 100 -14.33 -5.80 25.60
CA GLN A 100 -15.12 -6.81 26.29
C GLN A 100 -14.67 -6.96 27.75
N ALA A 101 -13.36 -6.96 28.00
CA ALA A 101 -12.79 -6.96 29.36
C ALA A 101 -13.29 -5.77 30.19
N TYR A 102 -13.29 -4.57 29.62
CA TYR A 102 -13.81 -3.37 30.28
C TYR A 102 -15.30 -3.49 30.62
N ILE A 103 -16.11 -4.08 29.73
CA ILE A 103 -17.54 -4.29 29.99
C ILE A 103 -17.75 -5.25 31.16
N PHE A 104 -17.01 -6.37 31.20
CA PHE A 104 -17.12 -7.33 32.30
C PHE A 104 -16.66 -6.72 33.63
N ALA A 105 -15.51 -6.04 33.65
CA ALA A 105 -14.98 -5.42 34.87
C ALA A 105 -15.82 -4.23 35.39
N SER A 106 -16.66 -3.63 34.54
CA SER A 106 -17.55 -2.52 34.93
C SER A 106 -18.97 -2.95 35.25
N ASP A 107 -19.29 -4.24 35.09
CA ASP A 107 -20.60 -4.75 35.45
C ASP A 107 -20.71 -5.05 36.96
N THR A 108 -21.92 -5.36 37.41
CA THR A 108 -22.22 -5.66 38.83
C THR A 108 -22.18 -7.16 39.15
N ILE A 109 -21.81 -7.99 38.18
CA ILE A 109 -21.85 -9.46 38.17
C ILE A 109 -20.40 -9.97 38.31
N LEU A 110 -19.94 -10.16 39.55
CA LEU A 110 -18.57 -10.56 39.89
C LEU A 110 -18.08 -11.83 39.18
N ASN A 111 -18.98 -12.73 38.81
CA ASN A 111 -18.65 -13.95 38.07
C ASN A 111 -18.31 -13.69 36.60
N ASN A 112 -18.52 -12.51 36.03
CA ASN A 112 -18.15 -12.26 34.64
C ASN A 112 -16.64 -11.99 34.46
N ASP A 113 -15.97 -11.61 35.54
CA ASP A 113 -14.53 -11.34 35.57
C ASP A 113 -13.68 -12.56 35.18
N GLN A 114 -14.18 -13.77 35.44
CA GLN A 114 -13.50 -15.02 35.08
C GLN A 114 -13.42 -15.27 33.56
N PHE A 115 -14.22 -14.56 32.75
CA PHE A 115 -14.22 -14.69 31.28
C PHE A 115 -13.32 -13.65 30.59
N ILE A 116 -12.63 -12.80 31.37
CA ILE A 116 -11.69 -11.82 30.83
C ILE A 116 -10.42 -12.56 30.39
N LYS A 117 -10.07 -12.44 29.11
CA LYS A 117 -8.85 -13.06 28.56
C LYS A 117 -7.60 -12.28 28.99
N GLU A 118 -6.51 -13.01 29.25
CA GLU A 118 -5.19 -12.39 29.39
C GLU A 118 -4.79 -11.63 28.11
N PRO A 119 -4.10 -10.47 28.21
CA PRO A 119 -3.52 -9.85 29.41
C PRO A 119 -4.40 -8.78 30.07
N TYR A 120 -5.72 -8.78 29.81
CA TYR A 120 -6.63 -7.73 30.30
C TYR A 120 -7.14 -7.96 31.73
N TYR A 121 -6.61 -8.98 32.39
CA TYR A 121 -6.89 -9.39 33.77
C TYR A 121 -5.55 -9.54 34.49
N SER A 122 -5.45 -9.04 35.73
CA SER A 122 -4.25 -9.10 36.58
C SER A 122 -4.61 -9.57 37.98
#